data_AF-A0A0W8CLE2-F1
#
_entry.id   AF-A0A0W8CLE2-F1
#
_cell.length_a   1.000
_cell.length_b   1.000
_cell.length_c   1.000
_cell.angle_alpha   90.00
_cell.angle_beta   90.00
_cell.angle_gamma   90.00
#
_symmetry.space_group_name_H-M   'P 1'
#
loop_
_entity.id
_entity.type
_entity.pdbx_description
1 polymer ?
#
loop_
_entity_poly.entity_id
_entity_poly.type
_entity_poly.pdbx_seq_one_letter_code
_entity_poly.pdbx_strand_id
1 'polypeptide(L)'
;MKAALLSRFDLVFILLDRPDEERDRLLSEHVMNSHARGKQKSRKRTRDSSATTSWSSNSYVDEPVNGYEDIQESGRRMLSHRLRQNASEYSMNPVALYFVRKFIAYARRYVHPRLSSEAAAVLQKKYLELRSAGEGQQNPTDSIPITTRQLESMIRLSQARARAELAETVSAEHAQDVVDIMQECLLDTYITEDGNLDFGRSGGMSLAKKVKAYVARLMKAAARRNTSLFSMEDLLEVADSMGLKVDDFRDFVDILRNECYLLKKGPGQFKVQVSSYNMM
;
A
#
# COMPACT_ATOMS: atom_id res chain seq x y z
N MET A 1 -14.30 -13.48 -2.36
CA MET A 1 -14.74 -13.29 -3.77
C MET A 1 -13.95 -14.22 -4.69
N LYS A 2 -14.50 -14.70 -5.81
CA LYS A 2 -13.70 -15.51 -6.76
C LYS A 2 -12.61 -14.63 -7.39
N ALA A 3 -11.35 -15.10 -7.38
CA ALA A 3 -10.20 -14.39 -7.97
C ALA A 3 -10.43 -13.92 -9.42
N ALA A 4 -11.24 -14.67 -10.19
CA ALA A 4 -11.63 -14.34 -11.56
C ALA A 4 -12.56 -13.12 -11.72
N LEU A 5 -13.22 -12.65 -10.65
CA LEU A 5 -14.01 -11.41 -10.66
C LEU A 5 -13.15 -10.21 -10.26
N LEU A 6 -12.23 -10.38 -9.30
CA LEU A 6 -11.32 -9.31 -8.91
C LEU A 6 -10.39 -8.90 -10.07
N SER A 7 -9.96 -9.86 -10.88
CA SER A 7 -9.15 -9.59 -12.08
C SER A 7 -9.91 -8.81 -13.16
N ARG A 8 -11.21 -8.55 -12.99
CA ARG A 8 -12.00 -7.72 -13.92
C ARG A 8 -12.02 -6.24 -13.58
N PHE A 9 -11.48 -5.86 -12.44
CA PHE A 9 -11.34 -4.45 -12.08
C PHE A 9 -9.96 -3.98 -12.50
N ASP A 10 -9.91 -2.78 -13.07
CA ASP A 10 -8.67 -2.17 -13.52
C ASP A 10 -7.90 -1.56 -12.33
N LEU A 11 -8.62 -1.00 -11.35
CA LEU A 11 -8.09 -0.52 -10.07
C LEU A 11 -9.03 -0.97 -8.95
N VAL A 12 -8.45 -1.38 -7.83
CA VAL A 12 -9.19 -1.71 -6.60
C VAL A 12 -8.58 -0.88 -5.49
N PHE A 13 -9.35 0.06 -4.96
CA PHE A 13 -8.98 0.83 -3.78
C PHE A 13 -9.61 0.19 -2.56
N ILE A 14 -8.78 -0.23 -1.62
CA ILE A 14 -9.23 -0.68 -0.31
C ILE A 14 -9.28 0.55 0.59
N LEU A 15 -10.44 0.79 1.20
CA LEU A 15 -10.63 1.83 2.18
C LEU A 15 -10.60 1.17 3.55
N LEU A 16 -9.46 1.30 4.24
CA LEU A 16 -9.30 0.82 5.60
C LEU A 16 -9.72 1.93 6.57
N ASP A 17 -10.61 1.57 7.49
CA ASP A 17 -10.94 2.42 8.63
C ASP A 17 -9.87 2.24 9.70
N ARG A 18 -8.87 3.12 9.71
CA ARG A 18 -7.79 3.11 10.71
C ARG A 18 -8.12 4.16 11.78
N PRO A 19 -8.11 3.78 13.07
CA PRO A 19 -8.37 4.72 14.15
C PRO A 19 -7.29 5.80 14.15
N ASP A 20 -7.70 7.05 14.01
CA ASP A 20 -6.84 8.22 13.92
C ASP A 20 -7.60 9.39 14.52
N GLU A 21 -7.27 9.74 15.77
CA GLU A 21 -8.01 10.73 16.56
C GLU A 21 -8.09 12.09 15.85
N GLU A 22 -7.03 12.47 15.12
CA GLU A 22 -6.95 13.74 14.44
C GLU A 22 -7.86 13.74 13.20
N ARG A 23 -7.78 12.69 12.39
CA ARG A 23 -8.67 12.47 11.24
C ARG A 23 -10.13 12.39 11.66
N ASP A 24 -10.43 11.66 12.72
CA ASP A 24 -11.78 11.45 13.24
C ASP A 24 -12.39 12.76 13.76
N ARG A 25 -11.58 13.58 14.43
CA ARG A 25 -11.99 14.92 14.87
C ARG A 25 -12.37 15.81 13.70
N LEU A 26 -11.55 15.85 12.64
CA LEU A 26 -11.81 16.68 11.46
C LEU A 26 -13.03 16.22 10.68
N LEU A 27 -13.18 14.90 10.52
CA LEU A 27 -14.34 14.31 9.88
C LEU A 27 -15.61 14.69 10.65
N SER A 28 -15.58 14.57 11.97
CA SER A 28 -16.69 14.94 12.85
C SER A 28 -17.05 16.41 12.73
N GLU A 29 -16.05 17.31 12.78
CA GLU A 29 -16.26 18.75 12.61
C GLU A 29 -16.87 19.08 11.24
N HIS A 30 -16.35 18.47 10.17
CA HIS A 30 -16.86 18.65 8.82
C HIS A 30 -18.33 18.21 8.69
N VAL A 31 -18.67 17.03 9.22
CA VAL A 31 -20.03 16.49 9.21
C VAL A 31 -20.98 17.40 9.98
N MET A 32 -20.59 17.84 11.18
CA MET A 32 -21.38 18.77 11.99
C MET A 32 -21.64 20.10 11.26
N ASN A 33 -20.62 20.69 10.65
CA ASN A 33 -20.73 21.93 9.90
C ASN A 33 -21.62 21.80 8.65
N SER A 34 -21.55 20.65 7.95
CA SER A 34 -22.42 20.36 6.81
C SER A 34 -23.90 20.28 7.21
N HIS A 35 -24.21 19.56 8.29
CA HIS A 35 -25.58 19.44 8.80
C HIS A 35 -26.13 20.76 9.36
N ALA A 36 -25.31 21.59 10.01
CA ALA A 36 -25.70 22.92 10.47
C ALA A 36 -26.10 23.83 9.30
N ARG A 37 -25.34 23.80 8.20
CA ARG A 37 -25.63 24.56 6.97
C ARG A 37 -26.89 24.07 6.25
N GLY A 38 -27.14 22.75 6.26
CA GLY A 38 -28.36 22.15 5.71
C GLY A 38 -29.64 22.67 6.39
N LYS A 39 -29.62 22.83 7.72
CA LYS A 39 -30.75 23.39 8.49
C LYS A 39 -30.97 24.89 8.24
N GLN A 40 -29.91 25.67 7.97
CA GLN A 40 -30.07 27.08 7.60
C GLN A 40 -30.65 27.26 6.18
N LYS A 41 -30.32 26.39 5.22
CA LYS A 41 -30.89 26.43 3.87
C LYS A 41 -32.40 26.14 3.84
N SER A 42 -32.93 25.32 4.76
CA SER A 42 -34.39 25.07 4.80
C SER A 42 -35.19 26.26 5.35
N ARG A 43 -34.61 27.07 6.27
CA ARG A 43 -35.25 28.28 6.81
C ARG A 43 -35.16 29.51 5.89
N LYS A 44 -34.25 29.52 4.90
CA LYS A 44 -33.96 30.71 4.05
C LYS A 44 -34.59 30.67 2.65
N ARG A 45 -35.51 29.73 2.35
CA ARG A 45 -36.25 29.70 1.06
C ARG A 45 -37.31 30.80 0.91
N THR A 46 -37.43 31.73 1.86
CA THR A 46 -38.39 32.85 1.82
C THR A 46 -37.78 34.24 1.65
N ARG A 47 -36.46 34.42 1.46
CA ARG A 47 -35.94 35.76 1.15
C ARG A 47 -34.56 35.75 0.49
N ASP A 48 -34.60 36.17 -0.77
CA ASP A 48 -33.58 36.75 -1.65
C ASP A 48 -32.19 36.13 -1.84
N SER A 49 -31.85 36.19 -3.12
CA SER A 49 -30.62 35.84 -3.81
C SER A 49 -29.42 36.67 -3.36
N SER A 50 -28.23 36.11 -3.66
CA SER A 50 -26.91 36.75 -3.60
C SER A 50 -26.23 36.76 -2.23
N ALA A 51 -25.56 35.64 -1.92
CA ALA A 51 -24.41 35.65 -1.03
C ALA A 51 -23.37 34.63 -1.53
N THR A 52 -22.30 35.14 -2.13
CA THR A 52 -21.02 34.44 -2.28
C THR A 52 -20.56 33.98 -0.90
N THR A 53 -20.41 32.68 -0.70
CA THR A 53 -20.01 32.12 0.60
C THR A 53 -18.62 31.52 0.48
N SER A 54 -17.66 32.18 1.14
CA SER A 54 -16.29 31.71 1.32
C SER A 54 -16.29 30.38 2.10
N TRP A 55 -15.56 29.41 1.58
CA TRP A 55 -15.34 28.11 2.19
C TRP A 55 -14.10 28.23 3.09
N SER A 56 -14.28 28.56 4.36
CA SER A 56 -13.20 28.43 5.34
C SER A 56 -13.07 26.95 5.69
N SER A 57 -12.23 26.25 4.95
CA SER A 57 -11.73 24.93 5.32
C SER A 57 -10.47 25.15 6.13
N ASN A 58 -10.54 24.97 7.46
CA ASN A 58 -9.32 24.74 8.23
C ASN A 58 -8.82 23.35 7.80
N SER A 59 -7.96 23.29 6.79
CA SER A 59 -7.35 22.04 6.35
C SER A 59 -6.28 21.66 7.35
N TYR A 60 -6.47 20.51 7.99
CA TYR A 60 -5.42 19.83 8.70
C TYR A 60 -4.29 19.47 7.75
N VAL A 61 -3.08 19.79 8.16
CA VAL A 61 -1.85 19.31 7.55
C VAL A 61 -1.58 17.98 8.25
N ASP A 62 -1.59 16.88 7.49
CA ASP A 62 -1.11 15.58 7.94
C ASP A 62 0.40 15.76 8.24
N GLU A 63 0.76 15.95 9.51
CA GLU A 63 2.16 15.85 9.93
C GLU A 63 2.63 14.43 9.61
N PRO A 64 3.86 14.25 9.08
CA PRO A 64 4.36 12.94 8.72
C PRO A 64 4.29 12.01 9.93
N VAL A 65 3.55 10.91 9.76
CA VAL A 65 3.71 9.73 10.63
C VAL A 65 5.18 9.33 10.55
N ASN A 66 5.95 9.64 11.60
CA ASN A 66 7.32 9.20 11.80
C ASN A 66 7.39 7.68 11.61
N GLY A 67 7.87 7.23 10.46
CA GLY A 67 7.99 5.80 10.18
C GLY A 67 8.33 5.43 8.74
N TYR A 68 8.11 6.32 7.77
CA TYR A 68 8.62 6.12 6.41
C TYR A 68 9.77 7.08 6.18
N GLU A 69 10.99 6.58 6.39
CA GLU A 69 12.17 7.23 5.84
C GLU A 69 11.94 7.49 4.35
N ASP A 70 12.23 8.72 3.91
CA ASP A 70 12.27 9.13 2.52
C ASP A 70 13.17 8.15 1.73
N ILE A 71 12.59 7.09 1.18
CA ILE A 71 13.27 6.30 0.16
C ILE A 71 13.27 7.17 -1.10
N GLN A 72 14.34 7.93 -1.22
CA GLN A 72 14.66 8.81 -2.32
C GLN A 72 15.06 7.96 -3.54
N GLU A 73 14.16 7.09 -4.01
CA GLU A 73 14.39 6.34 -5.23
C GLU A 73 14.14 7.31 -6.41
N SER A 74 15.23 7.93 -6.86
CA SER A 74 15.31 8.72 -8.08
C SER A 74 14.64 10.12 -8.05
N GLY A 75 14.91 10.94 -7.03
CA GLY A 75 14.75 12.41 -7.08
C GLY A 75 13.34 12.98 -7.32
N ARG A 76 12.30 12.13 -7.34
CA ARG A 76 10.91 12.52 -7.60
C ARG A 76 10.06 12.27 -6.35
N ARG A 77 9.25 13.27 -5.98
CA ARG A 77 8.25 13.14 -4.90
C ARG A 77 7.10 12.24 -5.36
N MET A 78 6.67 11.32 -4.50
CA MET A 78 5.53 10.44 -4.76
C MET A 78 4.26 11.21 -5.14
N LEU A 79 3.42 10.64 -5.99
CA LEU A 79 2.15 11.26 -6.40
C LEU A 79 1.27 11.64 -5.19
N SER A 80 1.22 10.78 -4.17
CA SER A 80 0.45 11.02 -2.93
C SER A 80 0.81 12.36 -2.26
N HIS A 81 2.10 12.65 -2.12
CA HIS A 81 2.60 13.89 -1.56
C HIS A 81 2.22 15.11 -2.44
N ARG A 82 2.36 14.99 -3.77
CA ARG A 82 1.99 16.05 -4.72
C ARG A 82 0.48 16.38 -4.64
N LEU A 83 -0.36 15.35 -4.55
CA LEU A 83 -1.81 15.52 -4.45
C LEU A 83 -2.21 16.20 -3.13
N ARG A 84 -1.59 15.82 -2.00
CA ARG A 84 -1.84 16.44 -0.69
C ARG A 84 -1.43 17.91 -0.66
N GLN A 85 -0.25 18.23 -1.20
CA GLN A 85 0.22 19.61 -1.30
C GLN A 85 -0.74 20.46 -2.14
N ASN A 86 -1.14 19.98 -3.31
CA ASN A 86 -2.10 20.70 -4.17
C ASN A 86 -3.48 20.85 -3.49
N ALA A 87 -3.94 19.84 -2.75
CA ALA A 87 -5.20 19.94 -2.02
C ALA A 87 -5.19 21.08 -0.99
N SER A 88 -4.06 21.29 -0.32
CA SER A 88 -3.90 22.39 0.65
C SER A 88 -3.89 23.77 -0.02
N GLU A 89 -3.21 23.89 -1.16
CA GLU A 89 -3.06 25.16 -1.90
C GLU A 89 -4.39 25.63 -2.51
N TYR A 90 -5.14 24.71 -3.10
CA TYR A 90 -6.38 25.04 -3.84
C TYR A 90 -7.66 24.91 -3.00
N SER A 91 -7.55 24.58 -1.70
CA SER A 91 -8.70 24.48 -0.79
C SER A 91 -9.52 25.79 -0.73
N MET A 92 -8.83 26.94 -0.84
CA MET A 92 -9.42 28.26 -0.72
C MET A 92 -10.07 28.79 -2.01
N ASN A 93 -9.87 28.13 -3.16
CA ASN A 93 -10.39 28.57 -4.46
C ASN A 93 -11.08 27.42 -5.21
N PRO A 94 -12.28 27.00 -4.76
CA PRO A 94 -12.99 25.88 -5.38
C PRO A 94 -13.47 26.23 -6.79
N VAL A 95 -13.16 25.35 -7.74
CA VAL A 95 -13.67 25.45 -9.11
C VAL A 95 -15.18 25.17 -9.13
N ALA A 96 -15.95 26.06 -9.76
CA ALA A 96 -17.40 25.88 -9.87
C ALA A 96 -17.76 24.59 -10.64
N LEU A 97 -18.72 23.82 -10.13
CA LEU A 97 -19.13 22.52 -10.71
C LEU A 97 -19.54 22.62 -12.19
N TYR A 98 -20.12 23.74 -12.60
CA TYR A 98 -20.48 23.98 -14.01
C TYR A 98 -19.26 23.98 -14.94
N PHE A 99 -18.16 24.57 -14.49
CA PHE A 99 -16.90 24.61 -15.25
C PHE A 99 -16.30 23.21 -15.36
N VAL A 100 -16.28 22.44 -14.26
CA VAL A 100 -15.81 21.04 -14.25
C VAL A 100 -16.61 20.19 -15.24
N ARG A 101 -17.94 20.31 -15.27
CA ARG A 101 -18.79 19.58 -16.21
C ARG A 101 -18.49 19.94 -17.67
N LYS A 102 -18.33 21.24 -17.97
CA LYS A 102 -17.94 21.71 -19.30
C LYS A 102 -16.56 21.21 -19.70
N PHE A 103 -15.60 21.25 -18.78
CA PHE A 103 -14.24 20.78 -18.97
C PHE A 103 -14.21 19.29 -19.32
N ILE A 104 -14.91 18.44 -18.54
CA ILE A 104 -15.00 17.01 -18.81
C ILE A 104 -15.63 16.75 -20.19
N ALA A 105 -16.69 17.47 -20.54
CA ALA A 105 -17.35 17.33 -21.84
C ALA A 105 -16.41 17.73 -23.00
N TYR A 106 -15.65 18.81 -22.83
CA TYR A 106 -14.65 19.26 -23.80
C TYR A 106 -13.52 18.24 -23.96
N ALA A 107 -12.87 17.84 -22.87
CA ALA A 107 -11.75 16.91 -22.88
C ALA A 107 -12.12 15.56 -23.51
N ARG A 108 -13.33 15.05 -23.25
CA ARG A 108 -13.81 13.79 -23.85
C ARG A 108 -14.09 13.89 -25.35
N ARG A 109 -14.45 15.07 -25.85
CA ARG A 109 -14.85 15.27 -27.26
C ARG A 109 -13.67 15.62 -28.17
N TYR A 110 -12.69 16.35 -27.66
CA TYR A 110 -11.63 16.93 -28.49
C TYR A 110 -10.25 16.32 -28.25
N VAL A 111 -10.01 15.66 -27.10
CA VAL A 111 -8.68 15.19 -26.73
C VAL A 111 -8.62 13.65 -26.76
N HIS A 112 -7.83 13.14 -27.70
CA HIS A 112 -7.59 11.71 -27.91
C HIS A 112 -6.09 11.40 -27.82
N PRO A 113 -5.55 11.21 -26.60
CA PRO A 113 -4.12 11.09 -26.40
C PRO A 113 -3.55 9.83 -27.05
N ARG A 114 -2.41 9.98 -27.73
CA ARG A 114 -1.64 8.84 -28.27
C ARG A 114 -0.44 8.51 -27.39
N LEU A 115 -0.13 7.22 -27.28
CA LEU A 115 0.98 6.74 -26.46
C LEU A 115 2.31 7.09 -27.14
N SER A 116 3.22 7.73 -26.41
CA SER A 116 4.61 7.95 -26.85
C SER A 116 5.47 6.70 -26.65
N SER A 117 6.58 6.61 -27.37
CA SER A 117 7.56 5.54 -27.20
C SER A 117 8.17 5.52 -25.80
N GLU A 118 8.43 6.69 -25.22
CA GLU A 118 8.99 6.84 -23.86
C GLU A 118 8.01 6.30 -22.80
N ALA A 119 6.74 6.68 -22.88
CA ALA A 119 5.71 6.17 -21.97
C ALA A 119 5.52 4.66 -22.12
N ALA A 120 5.58 4.13 -23.34
CA ALA A 120 5.48 2.70 -23.60
C ALA A 120 6.62 1.90 -22.92
N ALA A 121 7.85 2.43 -22.95
CA ALA A 121 9.00 1.80 -22.30
C ALA A 121 8.84 1.73 -20.78
N VAL A 122 8.33 2.79 -20.14
CA VAL A 122 8.06 2.82 -18.69
C VAL A 122 7.02 1.77 -18.30
N LEU A 123 5.89 1.73 -19.01
CA LEU A 123 4.82 0.77 -18.74
C LEU A 123 5.26 -0.68 -18.97
N GLN A 124 6.05 -0.92 -20.03
CA GLN A 124 6.60 -2.24 -20.34
C GLN A 124 7.55 -2.72 -19.24
N LYS A 125 8.50 -1.86 -18.84
CA LYS A 125 9.45 -2.17 -17.76
C LYS A 125 8.70 -2.55 -16.48
N LYS A 126 7.72 -1.74 -16.07
CA LYS A 126 6.95 -2.01 -14.85
C LYS A 126 6.11 -3.28 -14.95
N TYR A 127 5.48 -3.53 -16.10
CA TYR A 127 4.72 -4.76 -16.32
C TYR A 127 5.59 -6.01 -16.19
N LEU A 128 6.81 -5.99 -16.75
CA LEU A 128 7.74 -7.10 -16.65
C LEU A 128 8.24 -7.30 -15.21
N GLU A 129 8.53 -6.23 -14.48
CA GLU A 129 8.89 -6.29 -13.05
C GLU A 129 7.78 -6.92 -12.19
N LEU A 130 6.53 -6.50 -12.41
CA LEU A 130 5.39 -7.08 -11.70
C LEU A 130 5.25 -8.57 -12.02
N ARG A 131 5.39 -8.93 -13.30
CA ARG A 131 5.27 -10.31 -13.75
C ARG A 131 6.37 -11.22 -13.19
N SER A 132 7.62 -10.76 -13.18
CA SER A 132 8.74 -11.52 -12.61
C SER A 132 8.61 -11.69 -11.09
N ALA A 133 8.11 -10.68 -10.39
CA ALA A 133 7.82 -10.77 -8.96
C ALA A 133 6.73 -11.83 -8.63
N GLY A 134 5.73 -11.98 -9.50
CA GLY A 134 4.68 -13.00 -9.37
C GLY A 134 5.13 -14.43 -9.67
N GLU A 135 6.09 -14.62 -10.58
CA GLU A 135 6.60 -15.96 -10.96
C GLU A 135 7.50 -16.59 -9.87
N GLY A 136 8.10 -15.79 -8.98
CA GLY A 136 8.91 -16.28 -7.85
C GLY A 136 8.11 -16.78 -6.63
N GLN A 137 6.79 -16.55 -6.60
CA GLN A 137 5.93 -16.96 -5.48
C GLN A 137 5.36 -18.35 -5.72
N GLN A 138 5.91 -19.34 -5.01
CA GLN A 138 5.52 -20.76 -5.06
C GLN A 138 4.10 -21.06 -4.54
N ASN A 139 3.36 -20.06 -4.05
CA ASN A 139 1.99 -20.21 -3.54
C ASN A 139 0.99 -19.46 -4.45
N PRO A 140 0.28 -20.16 -5.35
CA PRO A 140 -0.62 -19.55 -6.35
C PRO A 140 -1.95 -19.03 -5.80
N THR A 141 -2.21 -19.18 -4.49
CA THR A 141 -3.56 -19.03 -3.92
C THR A 141 -3.88 -17.62 -3.44
N ASP A 142 -2.89 -16.76 -3.26
CA ASP A 142 -3.06 -15.55 -2.42
C ASP A 142 -2.68 -14.22 -3.11
N SER A 143 -2.06 -14.27 -4.29
CA SER A 143 -1.77 -13.08 -5.10
C SER A 143 -2.62 -13.11 -6.37
N ILE A 144 -3.32 -12.00 -6.66
CA ILE A 144 -4.04 -11.84 -7.92
C ILE A 144 -3.02 -11.94 -9.06
N PRO A 145 -3.18 -12.89 -10.01
CA PRO A 145 -2.21 -13.06 -11.08
C PRO A 145 -2.17 -11.81 -11.96
N ILE A 146 -0.96 -11.31 -12.22
CA ILE A 146 -0.73 -10.18 -13.11
C ILE A 146 -0.95 -10.66 -14.54
N THR A 147 -2.05 -10.20 -15.14
CA THR A 147 -2.45 -10.55 -16.50
C THR A 147 -2.13 -9.41 -17.46
N THR A 148 -2.14 -9.71 -18.76
CA THR A 148 -2.01 -8.71 -19.84
C THR A 148 -3.04 -7.58 -19.73
N ARG A 149 -4.18 -7.83 -19.08
CA ARG A 149 -5.19 -6.82 -18.75
C ARG A 149 -4.65 -5.69 -17.89
N GLN A 150 -3.71 -5.96 -16.98
CA GLN A 150 -3.10 -4.92 -16.15
C GLN A 150 -2.30 -3.93 -17.01
N LEU A 151 -1.62 -4.43 -18.05
CA LEU A 151 -0.95 -3.58 -19.03
C LEU A 151 -1.95 -2.73 -19.82
N GLU A 152 -3.05 -3.32 -20.31
CA GLU A 152 -4.12 -2.57 -20.98
C GLU A 152 -4.75 -1.51 -20.06
N SER A 153 -4.87 -1.81 -18.77
CA SER A 153 -5.40 -0.89 -17.75
C SER A 153 -4.46 0.27 -17.52
N MET A 154 -3.15 0.02 -17.35
CA MET A 154 -2.14 1.08 -17.26
C MET A 154 -2.14 1.99 -18.50
N ILE A 155 -2.29 1.43 -19.71
CA ILE A 155 -2.37 2.21 -20.95
C ILE A 155 -3.62 3.12 -20.94
N ARG A 156 -4.79 2.56 -20.59
CA ARG A 156 -6.05 3.34 -20.51
C ARG A 156 -5.97 4.45 -19.46
N LEU A 157 -5.39 4.17 -18.30
CA LEU A 157 -5.19 5.14 -17.22
C LEU A 157 -4.21 6.25 -17.64
N SER A 158 -3.13 5.91 -18.34
CA SER A 158 -2.14 6.89 -18.82
C SER A 158 -2.75 7.84 -19.86
N GLN A 159 -3.58 7.30 -20.76
CA GLN A 159 -4.37 8.12 -21.69
C GLN A 159 -5.41 8.98 -20.96
N ALA A 160 -6.05 8.47 -19.92
CA ALA A 160 -7.01 9.24 -19.13
C ALA A 160 -6.32 10.40 -18.39
N ARG A 161 -5.13 10.18 -17.84
CA ARG A 161 -4.31 11.23 -17.20
C ARG A 161 -3.92 12.32 -18.20
N ALA A 162 -3.40 11.93 -19.36
CA ALA A 162 -3.05 12.90 -20.42
C ALA A 162 -4.27 13.70 -20.90
N ARG A 163 -5.43 13.05 -21.01
CA ARG A 163 -6.68 13.73 -21.34
C ARG A 163 -7.08 14.76 -20.28
N ALA A 164 -6.83 14.49 -19.00
CA ALA A 164 -7.12 15.41 -17.91
C ALA A 164 -6.23 16.66 -17.94
N GLU A 165 -5.03 16.58 -18.52
CA GLU A 165 -4.14 17.72 -18.77
C GLU A 165 -4.38 18.37 -20.15
N LEU A 166 -5.40 17.92 -20.90
CA LEU A 166 -5.66 18.29 -22.30
C LEU A 166 -4.49 18.03 -23.26
N ALA A 167 -3.60 17.09 -22.91
CA ALA A 167 -2.45 16.72 -23.73
C ALA A 167 -2.85 15.74 -24.85
N GLU A 168 -2.36 15.97 -26.07
CA GLU A 168 -2.58 15.09 -27.22
C GLU A 168 -1.64 13.86 -27.25
N THR A 169 -0.59 13.88 -26.44
CA THR A 169 0.39 12.80 -26.32
C THR A 169 0.62 12.42 -24.86
N VAL A 170 0.78 11.13 -24.61
CA VAL A 170 1.08 10.60 -23.27
C VAL A 170 2.59 10.67 -23.05
N SER A 171 3.05 11.53 -22.13
CA SER A 171 4.46 11.62 -21.73
C SER A 171 4.86 10.52 -20.73
N ALA A 172 6.16 10.31 -20.53
CA ALA A 172 6.69 9.39 -19.53
C ALA A 172 6.23 9.72 -18.09
N GLU A 173 6.06 11.01 -17.77
CA GLU A 173 5.55 11.44 -16.48
C GLU A 173 4.12 10.94 -16.21
N HIS A 174 3.28 10.89 -17.26
CA HIS A 174 1.94 10.35 -17.15
C HIS A 174 1.94 8.86 -16.83
N ALA A 175 2.82 8.11 -17.48
CA ALA A 175 2.97 6.68 -17.26
C ALA A 175 3.43 6.39 -15.84
N GLN A 176 4.41 7.15 -15.33
CA GLN A 176 4.93 6.97 -13.98
C GLN A 176 3.89 7.30 -12.90
N ASP A 177 3.11 8.38 -13.04
CA ASP A 177 2.03 8.68 -12.09
C ASP A 177 0.99 7.55 -12.04
N VAL A 178 0.70 6.91 -13.16
CA VAL A 178 -0.21 5.75 -13.22
C VAL A 178 0.41 4.51 -12.58
N VAL A 179 1.73 4.32 -12.73
CA VAL A 179 2.46 3.27 -12.02
C VAL A 179 2.35 3.49 -10.52
N ASP A 180 2.54 4.72 -10.03
CA ASP A 180 2.40 5.05 -8.62
C ASP A 180 0.98 4.73 -8.11
N ILE A 181 -0.07 5.12 -8.86
CA ILE A 181 -1.48 4.79 -8.52
C ILE A 181 -1.69 3.28 -8.47
N MET A 182 -1.16 2.55 -9.46
CA MET A 182 -1.31 1.11 -9.53
C MET A 182 -0.57 0.42 -8.38
N GLN A 183 0.61 0.92 -8.00
CA GLN A 183 1.35 0.45 -6.84
C GLN A 183 0.56 0.68 -5.55
N GLU A 184 -0.05 1.85 -5.36
CA GLU A 184 -0.94 2.11 -4.20
C GLU A 184 -2.14 1.15 -4.15
N CYS A 185 -2.73 0.80 -5.30
CA CYS A 185 -3.81 -0.19 -5.34
C CYS A 185 -3.32 -1.63 -5.03
N LEU A 186 -2.05 -1.93 -5.33
CA LEU A 186 -1.43 -3.25 -5.10
C LEU A 186 -0.74 -3.35 -3.74
N LEU A 187 -0.42 -2.23 -3.10
CA LEU A 187 0.27 -2.13 -1.82
C LEU A 187 -0.54 -2.78 -0.69
N ASP A 188 -1.87 -2.82 -0.81
CA ASP A 188 -2.73 -3.47 0.18
C ASP A 188 -2.79 -5.02 0.04
N THR A 189 -2.14 -5.59 -0.99
CA THR A 189 -1.79 -7.03 -0.97
C THR A 189 -0.73 -7.33 0.10
N TYR A 190 -0.15 -6.33 0.77
CA TYR A 190 0.91 -6.46 1.78
C TYR A 190 0.43 -6.18 3.21
N ILE A 191 -0.85 -5.89 3.40
CA ILE A 191 -1.41 -5.62 4.72
C ILE A 191 -2.09 -6.92 5.18
N THR A 192 -1.53 -7.51 6.24
CA THR A 192 -2.11 -8.67 6.91
C THR A 192 -3.44 -8.27 7.56
N GLU A 193 -4.34 -9.23 7.84
CA GLU A 193 -5.65 -9.01 8.48
C GLU A 193 -5.57 -8.17 9.78
N ASP A 194 -4.38 -8.05 10.39
CA ASP A 194 -4.09 -7.28 11.60
C ASP A 194 -3.63 -5.83 11.37
N GLY A 195 -3.60 -5.32 10.13
CA GLY A 195 -3.30 -3.90 9.85
C GLY A 195 -1.81 -3.49 9.88
N ASN A 196 -0.89 -4.44 10.07
CA ASN A 196 0.56 -4.22 9.96
C ASN A 196 1.03 -4.23 8.49
N LEU A 197 1.95 -3.32 8.16
CA LEU A 197 2.58 -3.22 6.84
C LEU A 197 3.69 -4.26 6.72
N ASP A 198 3.46 -5.34 5.97
CA ASP A 198 4.48 -6.36 5.76
C ASP A 198 5.29 -6.05 4.48
N PHE A 199 6.32 -5.21 4.61
CA PHE A 199 7.29 -4.92 3.54
C PHE A 199 8.04 -6.17 3.05
N GLY A 200 7.85 -7.33 3.67
CA GLY A 200 8.51 -8.58 3.33
C GLY A 200 8.13 -9.20 1.97
N ARG A 201 7.02 -8.81 1.31
CA ARG A 201 6.66 -9.43 0.01
C ARG A 201 7.42 -8.86 -1.20
N SER A 202 8.30 -7.87 -1.03
CA SER A 202 9.36 -7.56 -2.00
C SER A 202 10.55 -8.48 -1.76
N GLY A 203 10.51 -9.67 -2.35
CA GLY A 203 11.70 -10.52 -2.50
C GLY A 203 12.29 -11.14 -1.23
N GLY A 204 11.57 -11.13 -0.09
CA GLY A 204 11.97 -11.79 1.15
C GLY A 204 11.06 -12.98 1.50
N MET A 205 11.57 -13.96 2.23
CA MET A 205 10.73 -15.05 2.75
C MET A 205 9.66 -14.47 3.69
N SER A 206 8.39 -14.91 3.58
CA SER A 206 7.33 -14.53 4.53
C SER A 206 7.69 -14.91 5.97
N LEU A 207 7.14 -14.25 6.99
CA LEU A 207 7.43 -14.56 8.40
C LEU A 207 7.23 -16.06 8.71
N ALA A 208 6.14 -16.66 8.24
CA ALA A 208 5.91 -18.10 8.39
C ALA A 208 7.00 -18.97 7.72
N LYS A 209 7.53 -18.52 6.57
CA LYS A 209 8.63 -19.19 5.86
C LYS A 209 9.98 -18.95 6.54
N LYS A 210 10.23 -17.76 7.11
CA LYS A 210 11.38 -17.43 7.96
C LYS A 210 11.39 -18.32 9.20
N VAL A 211 10.25 -18.45 9.89
CA VAL A 211 10.06 -19.33 11.05
C VAL A 211 10.33 -20.78 10.68
N LYS A 212 9.70 -21.32 9.62
CA LYS A 212 9.93 -22.71 9.17
C LYS A 212 11.39 -22.96 8.75
N ALA A 213 12.00 -22.03 8.02
CA ALA A 213 13.40 -22.15 7.59
C ALA A 213 14.37 -22.10 8.78
N TYR A 214 14.11 -21.19 9.73
CA TYR A 214 14.90 -21.06 10.95
C TYR A 214 14.77 -22.31 11.84
N VAL A 215 13.55 -22.81 12.06
CA VAL A 215 13.30 -24.04 12.82
C VAL A 215 13.99 -25.25 12.17
N ALA A 216 13.89 -25.40 10.84
CA ALA A 216 14.58 -26.48 10.12
C ALA A 216 16.11 -26.39 10.26
N ARG A 217 16.67 -25.18 10.22
CA ARG A 217 18.10 -24.93 10.41
C ARG A 217 18.54 -25.22 11.83
N LEU A 218 17.73 -24.81 12.81
CA LEU A 218 17.95 -25.02 14.22
C LEU A 218 17.89 -26.52 14.58
N MET A 219 16.96 -27.28 13.99
CA MET A 219 16.91 -28.73 14.10
C MET A 219 18.16 -29.40 13.54
N LYS A 220 18.66 -28.94 12.38
CA LYS A 220 19.91 -29.43 11.79
C LYS A 220 21.12 -29.09 12.65
N ALA A 221 21.11 -27.94 13.33
CA ALA A 221 22.14 -27.55 14.29
C ALA A 221 22.09 -28.42 15.56
N ALA A 222 20.88 -28.71 16.06
CA ALA A 222 20.66 -29.59 17.22
C ALA A 222 21.15 -31.01 16.97
N ALA A 223 20.86 -31.55 15.78
CA ALA A 223 21.32 -32.88 15.36
C ALA A 223 22.85 -32.98 15.25
N ARG A 224 23.53 -31.88 14.86
CA ARG A 224 25.00 -31.83 14.77
C ARG A 224 25.67 -31.66 16.13
N ARG A 225 25.08 -30.85 17.02
CA ARG A 225 25.61 -30.58 18.36
C ARG A 225 25.23 -31.67 19.38
N ASN A 226 24.37 -32.62 19.01
CA ASN A 226 23.79 -33.65 19.89
C ASN A 226 23.17 -33.08 21.18
N THR A 227 22.72 -31.83 21.11
CA THR A 227 22.11 -31.09 22.21
C THR A 227 20.85 -30.41 21.70
N SER A 228 19.77 -30.51 22.46
CA SER A 228 18.50 -29.82 22.17
C SER A 228 18.35 -28.53 22.95
N LEU A 229 19.40 -28.08 23.63
CA LEU A 229 19.46 -26.88 24.48
C LEU A 229 20.30 -25.82 23.77
N PHE A 230 19.76 -24.60 23.66
CA PHE A 230 20.36 -23.46 22.99
C PHE A 230 20.27 -22.24 23.91
N SER A 231 21.36 -21.49 24.00
CA SER A 231 21.35 -20.15 24.60
C SER A 231 20.80 -19.12 23.63
N MET A 232 20.50 -17.91 24.12
CA MET A 232 20.10 -16.79 23.26
C MET A 232 21.20 -16.45 22.23
N GLU A 233 22.47 -16.57 22.63
CA GLU A 233 23.62 -16.34 21.77
C GLU A 233 23.70 -17.40 20.66
N ASP A 234 23.48 -18.68 21.00
CA ASP A 234 23.43 -19.76 20.01
C ASP A 234 22.30 -19.58 18.98
N LEU A 235 21.13 -19.10 19.43
CA LEU A 235 20.00 -18.83 18.55
C LEU A 235 20.34 -17.70 17.56
N LEU A 236 21.04 -16.68 18.04
CA LEU A 236 21.47 -15.54 17.22
C LEU A 236 22.55 -15.96 16.21
N GLU A 237 23.54 -16.77 16.61
CA GLU A 237 24.52 -17.36 15.68
C GLU A 237 23.87 -18.15 14.55
N VAL A 238 22.83 -18.93 14.87
CA VAL A 238 22.09 -19.69 13.86
C VAL A 238 21.36 -18.76 12.89
N ALA A 239 20.81 -17.64 13.38
CA ALA A 239 20.13 -16.63 12.56
C ALA A 239 21.10 -15.88 11.63
N ASP A 240 22.27 -15.50 12.14
CA ASP A 240 23.34 -14.86 11.37
C ASP A 240 23.91 -15.80 10.31
N SER A 241 24.05 -17.09 10.63
CA SER A 241 24.55 -18.10 9.67
C SER A 241 23.66 -18.31 8.45
N MET A 242 22.40 -17.86 8.51
CA MET A 242 21.44 -17.91 7.40
C MET A 242 21.10 -16.52 6.84
N GLY A 243 21.72 -15.46 7.36
CA GLY A 243 21.46 -14.08 6.96
C GLY A 243 20.01 -13.65 7.21
N LEU A 244 19.40 -14.15 8.30
CA LEU A 244 18.01 -13.83 8.63
C LEU A 244 17.90 -12.39 9.12
N LYS A 245 17.43 -11.48 8.26
CA LYS A 245 17.10 -10.11 8.67
C LYS A 245 15.76 -10.10 9.41
N VAL A 246 15.83 -9.75 10.69
CA VAL A 246 14.69 -9.51 11.58
C VAL A 246 14.96 -8.23 12.36
N ASP A 247 13.94 -7.40 12.53
CA ASP A 247 14.05 -6.08 13.18
C ASP A 247 14.36 -6.22 14.67
N ASP A 248 13.61 -7.07 15.39
CA ASP A 248 13.95 -7.47 16.76
C ASP A 248 13.98 -9.02 16.89
N PHE A 249 15.16 -9.54 17.22
CA PHE A 249 15.37 -10.97 17.39
C PHE A 249 14.68 -11.52 18.66
N ARG A 250 14.44 -10.68 19.67
CA ARG A 250 13.74 -11.10 20.90
C ARG A 250 12.27 -11.40 20.62
N ASP A 251 11.61 -10.52 19.87
CA ASP A 251 10.22 -10.71 19.45
C ASP A 251 10.09 -11.96 18.57
N PHE A 252 11.08 -12.21 17.71
CA PHE A 252 11.14 -13.43 16.90
C PHE A 252 11.25 -14.71 17.73
N VAL A 253 12.07 -14.70 18.80
CA VAL A 253 12.16 -15.84 19.73
C VAL A 253 10.88 -16.02 20.52
N ASP A 254 10.18 -14.94 20.84
CA ASP A 254 8.87 -14.99 21.51
C ASP A 254 7.78 -15.57 20.59
N ILE A 255 7.81 -15.28 19.28
CA ILE A 255 6.95 -15.95 18.29
C ILE A 255 7.23 -17.47 18.26
N LEU A 256 8.50 -17.87 18.21
CA LEU A 256 8.89 -19.29 18.24
C LEU A 256 8.46 -20.01 19.52
N ARG A 257 8.40 -19.28 20.64
CA ARG A 257 7.91 -19.80 21.92
C ARG A 257 6.39 -19.98 21.90
N ASN A 258 5.67 -18.97 21.40
CA ASN A 258 4.21 -19.00 21.34
C ASN A 258 3.71 -20.12 20.40
N GLU A 259 4.41 -20.34 19.29
CA GLU A 259 4.17 -21.44 18.34
C GLU A 259 4.70 -22.81 18.82
N CYS A 260 5.20 -22.91 20.06
CA CYS A 260 5.70 -24.14 20.68
C CYS A 260 6.90 -24.81 19.97
N TYR A 261 7.67 -24.06 19.17
CA TYR A 261 8.93 -24.55 18.59
C TYR A 261 10.10 -24.49 19.59
N LEU A 262 10.05 -23.54 20.53
CA LEU A 262 11.03 -23.34 21.59
C LEU A 262 10.38 -23.34 22.98
N LEU A 263 10.94 -24.13 23.90
CA LEU A 263 10.54 -24.16 25.31
C LEU A 263 11.62 -23.51 26.19
N LYS A 264 11.24 -22.55 27.03
CA LYS A 264 12.16 -21.99 28.03
C LYS A 264 12.39 -23.03 29.14
N LYS A 265 13.62 -23.50 29.32
CA LYS A 265 14.00 -24.47 30.37
C LYS A 265 14.72 -23.84 31.57
N GLY A 266 15.26 -22.63 31.40
CA GLY A 266 15.95 -21.89 32.46
C GLY A 266 16.21 -20.43 32.05
N PRO A 267 16.87 -19.61 32.90
CA PRO A 267 17.29 -18.27 32.54
C PRO A 267 18.26 -18.32 31.35
N GLY A 268 17.84 -17.79 30.21
CA GLY A 268 18.63 -17.77 28.97
C GLY A 268 18.78 -19.12 28.26
N GLN A 269 18.06 -20.17 28.67
CA GLN A 269 18.14 -21.50 28.05
C GLN A 269 16.82 -21.90 27.39
N PHE A 270 16.91 -22.22 26.10
CA PHE A 270 15.79 -22.62 25.24
C PHE A 270 15.98 -24.06 24.76
N LYS A 271 14.94 -24.88 24.85
CA LYS A 271 14.91 -26.25 24.36
C LYS A 271 14.10 -26.31 23.06
N VAL A 272 14.69 -26.85 22.01
CA VAL A 272 13.98 -27.10 20.74
C VAL A 272 13.01 -28.25 20.94
N GLN A 273 11.74 -28.03 20.60
CA GLN A 273 10.70 -29.05 20.73
C GLN A 273 10.57 -29.82 19.41
N VAL A 274 10.82 -31.13 19.48
CA VAL A 274 10.56 -32.06 18.38
C VAL A 274 9.07 -32.37 18.40
N SER A 275 8.25 -31.53 17.78
CA SER A 275 6.86 -31.92 17.51
C SER A 275 6.84 -32.69 16.20
N SER A 276 6.63 -34.00 16.29
CA SER A 276 6.39 -34.94 15.18
C SER A 276 5.13 -34.61 14.37
N TYR A 277 4.46 -33.51 14.66
CA TYR A 277 3.11 -33.17 14.19
C TYR A 277 3.08 -32.13 13.07
N ASN A 278 4.20 -31.47 12.75
CA ASN A 278 4.29 -30.46 11.68
C ASN A 278 4.94 -30.99 10.39
N MET A 279 5.00 -32.32 10.23
CA MET A 279 5.58 -33.01 9.08
C MET A 279 4.52 -33.69 8.20
N MET A 280 3.36 -33.02 8.05
CA MET A 280 2.37 -33.23 7.00
C MET A 280 1.95 -31.89 6.42
#